data_AF-A0A6A4H5G4-F1
#
_entry.id   AF-A0A6A4H5G4-F1
#
_cell.length_a   1.000
_cell.length_b   1.000
_cell.length_c   1.000
_cell.angle_alpha   90.00
_cell.angle_beta   90.00
_cell.angle_gamma   90.00
#
_symmetry.space_group_name_H-M   'P 1'
#
loop_
_entity.id
_entity.type
_entity.pdbx_description
1 polymer ?
#
loop_
_entity_poly.entity_id
_entity_poly.type
_entity_poly.pdbx_seq_one_letter_code
_entity_poly.pdbx_strand_id
1 'polypeptide(L)'
;MFMAIASNFEIHGGHFTVMSNDEEKQIRDWLNAPNCYINFTSAADKKAVGTGKWILNHRQYIKWIEKRCGILWIQGKAGSGKTVLSTSIIDHLSTMAPNATWFHYFDSRDNSGFKSSYRGFLLSILEQIAFNQQHIHAALKTLYENCKRGDDPGIYCP
;
A
#
# COMPACT_ATOMS: atom_id res chain seq x y z
N MET A 1 -29.71 -7.33 -24.20
CA MET A 1 -28.71 -6.49 -24.87
C MET A 1 -27.68 -6.06 -23.83
N PHE A 2 -26.62 -6.84 -23.65
CA PHE A 2 -25.42 -6.42 -22.91
C PHE A 2 -24.27 -6.57 -23.90
N MET A 3 -23.77 -5.45 -24.38
CA MET A 3 -22.56 -5.38 -25.21
C MET A 3 -21.37 -5.49 -24.25
N ALA A 4 -20.69 -6.63 -24.25
CA ALA A 4 -19.33 -6.70 -23.72
C ALA A 4 -18.41 -6.05 -24.76
N ILE A 5 -18.04 -4.79 -24.53
CA ILE A 5 -17.08 -4.10 -25.38
C ILE A 5 -15.68 -4.46 -24.88
N ALA A 6 -15.07 -5.48 -25.48
CA ALA A 6 -13.64 -5.70 -25.39
C ALA A 6 -12.98 -4.76 -26.41
N SER A 7 -12.47 -3.62 -25.96
CA SER A 7 -11.63 -2.76 -26.80
C SER A 7 -10.54 -2.10 -25.94
N ASN A 8 -9.31 -2.17 -26.46
CA ASN A 8 -8.02 -1.68 -25.92
C ASN A 8 -7.18 -2.69 -25.12
N PHE A 9 -6.74 -3.77 -25.79
CA PHE A 9 -5.58 -4.54 -25.32
C PHE A 9 -4.42 -4.36 -26.28
N GLU A 10 -3.32 -3.83 -25.77
CA GLU A 10 -1.99 -3.96 -26.37
C GLU A 10 -1.21 -4.93 -25.48
N ILE A 11 -0.79 -6.08 -26.04
CA ILE A 11 -0.13 -7.14 -25.28
C ILE A 11 1.38 -6.98 -25.44
N HIS A 12 2.04 -6.51 -24.37
CA HIS A 12 3.48 -6.62 -24.21
C HIS A 12 3.80 -7.56 -23.05
N GLY A 13 4.07 -8.84 -23.35
CA GLY A 13 4.88 -9.75 -22.52
C GLY A 13 4.43 -10.08 -21.08
N GLY A 14 3.33 -9.50 -20.58
CA GLY A 14 2.78 -9.80 -19.26
C GLY A 14 1.81 -10.97 -19.33
N HIS A 15 2.08 -12.04 -18.58
CA HIS A 15 1.06 -13.05 -18.31
C HIS A 15 0.06 -12.46 -17.30
N PHE A 16 -1.08 -11.98 -17.80
CA PHE A 16 -2.13 -11.39 -16.96
C PHE A 16 -3.15 -12.48 -16.60
N THR A 17 -3.32 -12.75 -15.30
CA THR A 17 -4.33 -13.70 -14.81
C THR A 17 -5.47 -12.93 -14.16
N VAL A 18 -6.65 -12.97 -14.78
CA VAL A 18 -7.89 -12.51 -14.15
C VAL A 18 -8.22 -13.48 -13.02
N MET A 19 -8.37 -12.97 -11.80
CA MET A 19 -8.71 -13.77 -10.61
C MET A 19 -10.15 -13.52 -10.19
N SER A 20 -10.75 -14.50 -9.51
CA SER A 20 -12.03 -14.30 -8.84
C SER A 20 -11.82 -13.56 -7.51
N ASN A 21 -12.87 -12.88 -7.03
CA ASN A 21 -12.84 -12.24 -5.71
C ASN A 21 -12.54 -13.24 -4.58
N ASP A 22 -12.96 -14.50 -4.73
CA ASP A 22 -12.69 -15.56 -3.74
C ASP A 22 -11.20 -15.94 -3.71
N GLU A 23 -10.55 -16.03 -4.87
CA GLU A 23 -9.12 -16.32 -4.98
C GLU A 23 -8.29 -15.15 -4.41
N GLU A 24 -8.66 -13.90 -4.74
CA GLU A 24 -8.04 -12.72 -4.13
C GLU A 24 -8.13 -12.75 -2.60
N LYS A 25 -9.33 -13.04 -2.07
CA LYS A 25 -9.54 -13.13 -0.63
C LYS A 25 -8.66 -14.21 0.00
N GLN A 26 -8.55 -15.40 -0.60
CA GLN A 26 -7.69 -16.47 -0.10
C GLN A 26 -6.21 -16.05 -0.04
N ILE A 27 -5.72 -15.31 -1.03
CA ILE A 27 -4.34 -14.84 -1.07
C ILE A 27 -4.11 -13.74 -0.02
N ARG A 28 -5.06 -12.83 0.17
CA ARG A 28 -4.99 -11.80 1.23
C ARG A 28 -5.00 -12.43 2.62
N ASP A 29 -5.90 -13.38 2.84
CA ASP A 29 -6.01 -14.13 4.11
C ASP A 29 -4.71 -14.90 4.39
N TRP A 30 -4.09 -15.49 3.36
CA TRP A 30 -2.79 -16.16 3.47
C TRP A 30 -1.62 -15.19 3.72
N LEU A 31 -1.57 -14.05 3.03
CA LEU A 31 -0.55 -13.02 3.28
C LEU A 31 -0.64 -12.46 4.70
N ASN A 32 -1.87 -12.36 5.24
CA ASN A 32 -2.17 -11.84 6.56
C ASN A 32 -1.45 -10.51 6.85
N ALA A 33 -1.45 -9.61 5.86
CA ALA A 33 -0.76 -8.33 5.92
C ALA A 33 -1.48 -7.37 6.89
N PRO A 34 -0.73 -6.51 7.62
CA PRO A 34 -1.37 -5.56 8.52
C PRO A 34 -2.11 -4.48 7.74
N ASN A 35 -3.38 -4.25 8.10
CA ASN A 35 -4.20 -3.22 7.48
C ASN A 35 -3.81 -1.82 8.00
N CYS A 36 -2.99 -1.10 7.23
CA CYS A 36 -2.60 0.29 7.50
C CYS A 36 -3.64 1.32 7.05
N TYR A 37 -4.66 0.94 6.29
CA TYR A 37 -5.72 1.86 5.86
C TYR A 37 -6.51 2.40 7.06
N ILE A 38 -6.69 1.59 8.11
CA ILE A 38 -7.33 2.03 9.37
C ILE A 38 -6.56 3.20 10.01
N ASN A 39 -5.23 3.20 9.93
CA ASN A 39 -4.43 4.30 10.45
C ASN A 39 -4.58 5.56 9.60
N PHE A 40 -4.61 5.38 8.27
CA PHE A 40 -4.85 6.47 7.31
C PHE A 40 -6.21 7.12 7.55
N THR A 41 -7.30 6.34 7.59
CA THR A 41 -8.65 6.87 7.81
C THR A 41 -8.77 7.55 9.16
N SER A 42 -8.28 6.92 10.24
CA SER A 42 -8.32 7.54 11.57
C SER A 42 -7.58 8.89 11.63
N ALA A 43 -6.47 9.02 10.90
CA ALA A 43 -5.73 10.28 10.83
C ALA A 43 -6.39 11.31 9.91
N ALA A 44 -7.02 10.86 8.82
CA ALA A 44 -7.82 11.69 7.92
C ALA A 44 -9.07 12.23 8.62
N ASP A 45 -9.77 11.42 9.40
CA ASP A 45 -10.98 11.81 10.14
C ASP A 45 -10.68 12.83 11.25
N LYS A 46 -9.49 12.75 11.86
CA LYS A 46 -9.02 13.70 12.86
C LYS A 46 -8.53 15.03 12.26
N LYS A 47 -8.37 15.10 10.94
CA LYS A 47 -7.89 16.29 10.25
C LYS A 47 -9.01 17.32 10.19
N ALA A 48 -8.88 18.39 10.99
CA ALA A 48 -9.75 19.54 10.83
C ALA A 48 -9.61 20.12 9.40
N VAL A 49 -10.72 20.59 8.83
CA VAL A 49 -10.77 21.10 7.46
C VAL A 49 -9.67 22.15 7.23
N GLY A 50 -8.88 21.98 6.16
CA GLY A 50 -7.79 22.88 5.81
C GLY A 50 -6.47 22.67 6.58
N THR A 51 -6.47 21.92 7.70
CA THR A 51 -5.25 21.65 8.45
C THR A 51 -4.34 20.66 7.72
N GLY A 52 -3.04 20.74 7.99
CA GLY A 52 -2.03 19.85 7.40
C GLY A 52 -1.71 20.07 5.92
N LYS A 53 -2.54 20.80 5.16
CA LYS A 53 -2.28 21.12 3.74
C LYS A 53 -1.06 22.03 3.53
N TRP A 54 -0.70 22.83 4.52
CA TRP A 54 0.45 23.74 4.46
C TRP A 54 1.76 23.01 4.14
N ILE A 55 1.90 21.73 4.52
CA ILE A 55 3.11 20.94 4.27
C ILE A 55 3.38 20.79 2.77
N LEU A 56 2.33 20.77 1.94
CA LEU A 56 2.43 20.61 0.49
C LEU A 56 3.06 21.84 -0.18
N ASN A 57 3.01 22.99 0.49
CA ASN A 57 3.67 24.23 0.05
C ASN A 57 5.02 24.46 0.75
N HIS A 58 5.44 23.55 1.63
CA HIS A 58 6.68 23.72 2.38
C HIS A 58 7.90 23.42 1.51
N ARG A 59 8.92 24.29 1.56
CA ARG A 59 10.12 24.19 0.71
C ARG A 59 10.81 22.82 0.77
N GLN A 60 10.85 22.18 1.95
CA GLN A 60 11.47 20.86 2.09
C GLN A 60 10.65 19.74 1.44
N TYR A 61 9.32 19.85 1.45
CA TYR A 61 8.45 18.89 0.77
C TYR A 61 8.60 19.00 -0.75
N ILE A 62 8.56 20.22 -1.28
CA ILE A 62 8.73 20.49 -2.73
C ILE A 62 10.07 19.92 -3.21
N LYS A 63 11.18 20.26 -2.51
CA LYS A 63 12.51 19.72 -2.82
C LYS A 63 12.57 18.20 -2.78
N TRP A 64 11.87 17.57 -1.83
CA TRP A 64 11.83 16.11 -1.72
C TRP A 64 11.11 15.48 -2.91
N ILE A 65 9.99 16.07 -3.35
CA ILE A 65 9.25 15.59 -4.51
C ILE A 65 10.04 15.76 -5.81
N GLU A 66 10.71 16.90 -5.98
CA GLU A 66 11.51 17.21 -7.18
C GLU A 66 12.72 16.29 -7.33
N LYS A 67 13.36 15.91 -6.21
CA LYS A 67 14.51 15.00 -6.22
C LYS A 67 14.17 13.57 -6.65
N ARG A 68 12.88 13.17 -6.60
CA ARG A 68 12.37 11.81 -6.90
C ARG A 68 12.97 10.66 -6.08
N CYS A 69 13.98 10.92 -5.25
CA CYS A 69 14.62 9.96 -4.37
C CYS A 69 15.06 10.65 -3.06
N GLY A 70 14.87 9.96 -1.93
CA GLY A 70 15.31 10.42 -0.61
C GLY A 70 14.26 10.32 0.48
N ILE A 71 14.63 10.80 1.68
CA ILE A 71 13.82 10.72 2.89
C ILE A 71 13.35 12.13 3.28
N LEU A 72 12.03 12.29 3.49
CA LEU A 72 11.46 13.47 4.12
C LEU A 72 11.26 13.20 5.62
N TRP A 73 12.01 13.92 6.45
CA TRP A 73 11.98 13.74 7.90
C TRP A 73 11.14 14.83 8.58
N ILE A 74 10.01 14.44 9.19
CA ILE A 74 9.09 15.36 9.88
C ILE A 74 9.21 15.16 11.39
N GLN A 75 9.77 16.15 12.08
CA GLN A 75 9.93 16.16 13.54
C GLN A 75 9.01 17.17 14.20
N GLY A 76 8.61 16.87 15.43
CA GLY A 76 7.76 17.73 16.23
C GLY A 76 7.36 17.05 17.54
N LYS A 77 6.96 17.86 18.53
CA LYS A 77 6.52 17.39 19.86
C LYS A 77 5.35 16.40 19.77
N ALA A 78 5.09 15.64 20.84
CA ALA A 78 3.87 14.84 20.92
C ALA A 78 2.63 15.74 20.69
N GLY A 79 1.61 15.23 19.99
CA GLY A 79 0.41 16.00 19.67
C GLY A 79 0.53 17.04 18.55
N SER A 80 1.73 17.30 17.99
CA SER A 80 1.92 18.30 16.91
C SER A 80 1.32 17.95 15.53
N GLY A 81 0.57 16.85 15.42
CA GLY A 81 -0.11 16.49 14.18
C GLY A 81 0.76 15.83 13.11
N LYS A 82 1.95 15.31 13.44
CA LYS A 82 2.85 14.62 12.48
C LYS A 82 2.14 13.56 11.63
N THR A 83 1.34 12.69 12.26
CA THR A 83 0.56 11.65 11.56
C THR A 83 -0.45 12.26 10.57
N VAL A 84 -1.08 13.38 10.92
CA VAL A 84 -2.00 14.12 10.03
C VAL A 84 -1.24 14.75 8.85
N LEU A 85 -0.01 15.24 9.07
CA LEU A 85 0.86 15.72 7.99
C LEU A 85 1.25 14.59 7.03
N SER A 86 1.71 13.45 7.56
CA SER A 86 2.04 12.27 6.76
C SER A 86 0.82 11.78 5.97
N THR A 87 -0.36 11.75 6.57
CA THR A 87 -1.62 11.37 5.90
C THR A 87 -1.94 12.33 4.75
N SER A 88 -1.75 13.65 4.96
CA SER A 88 -1.96 14.65 3.92
C SER A 88 -0.96 14.52 2.77
N ILE A 89 0.27 14.09 3.05
CA ILE A 89 1.26 13.80 2.01
C ILE A 89 0.86 12.54 1.23
N ILE A 90 0.49 11.46 1.92
CA ILE A 90 0.04 10.22 1.27
C ILE A 90 -1.16 10.49 0.37
N ASP A 91 -2.17 11.19 0.86
CA ASP A 91 -3.38 11.58 0.10
C ASP A 91 -3.03 12.37 -1.18
N HIS A 92 -2.12 13.33 -1.08
CA HIS A 92 -1.66 14.10 -2.23
C HIS A 92 -0.89 13.23 -3.24
N LEU A 93 0.01 12.36 -2.76
CA LEU A 93 0.77 11.45 -3.61
C LEU A 93 -0.13 10.43 -4.31
N SER A 94 -1.11 9.87 -3.61
CA SER A 94 -2.12 8.97 -4.17
C SER A 94 -2.98 9.65 -5.24
N THR A 95 -3.17 10.97 -5.15
CA THR A 95 -3.85 11.75 -6.20
C THR A 95 -2.95 11.96 -7.43
N MET A 96 -1.66 12.23 -7.22
CA MET A 96 -0.71 12.45 -8.31
C MET A 96 -0.28 11.15 -9.03
N ALA A 97 -0.17 10.06 -8.28
CA ALA A 97 0.28 8.76 -8.74
C ALA A 97 -0.47 7.63 -7.99
N PRO A 98 -1.75 7.38 -8.36
CA PRO A 98 -2.60 6.39 -7.70
C PRO A 98 -1.97 5.00 -7.62
N ASN A 99 -1.29 4.59 -8.69
CA ASN A 99 -0.73 3.25 -8.81
C ASN A 99 0.73 3.12 -8.32
N ALA A 100 1.31 4.18 -7.77
CA ALA A 100 2.72 4.22 -7.34
C ALA A 100 2.93 4.83 -5.94
N THR A 101 1.87 4.86 -5.13
CA THR A 101 1.92 5.34 -3.74
C THR A 101 1.56 4.19 -2.80
N TRP A 102 2.51 3.82 -1.95
CA TRP A 102 2.34 2.78 -0.94
C TRP A 102 2.78 3.30 0.41
N PHE A 103 2.14 2.86 1.48
CA PHE A 103 2.43 3.38 2.82
C PHE A 103 2.28 2.33 3.91
N HIS A 104 3.02 2.52 4.99
CA HIS A 104 2.91 1.73 6.20
C HIS A 104 2.96 2.65 7.42
N TYR A 105 2.10 2.38 8.40
CA TYR A 105 2.14 3.06 9.68
C TYR A 105 2.79 2.15 10.72
N PHE A 106 3.98 2.54 11.18
CA PHE A 106 4.57 1.94 12.37
C PHE A 106 3.79 2.40 13.61
N ASP A 107 2.89 1.55 14.09
CA ASP A 107 2.02 1.83 15.22
C ASP A 107 2.24 0.81 16.34
N SER A 108 2.96 1.22 17.39
CA SER A 108 3.22 0.37 18.56
C SER A 108 2.01 0.23 19.48
N ARG A 109 0.91 0.96 19.24
CA ARG A 109 -0.36 0.81 19.98
C ARG A 109 -1.20 -0.33 19.42
N ASP A 110 -0.81 -0.85 18.26
CA ASP A 110 -1.43 -2.02 17.66
C ASP A 110 -0.95 -3.28 18.40
N ASN A 111 -1.82 -3.83 19.25
CA ASN A 111 -1.48 -4.96 20.13
C ASN A 111 -1.16 -6.26 19.39
N SER A 112 -1.35 -6.32 18.06
CA SER A 112 -0.96 -7.50 17.27
C SER A 112 0.55 -7.60 17.08
N GLY A 113 1.29 -6.49 17.23
CA GLY A 113 2.73 -6.43 16.94
C GLY A 113 3.08 -6.44 15.44
N PHE A 114 2.11 -6.70 14.54
CA PHE A 114 2.39 -6.74 13.11
C PHE A 114 2.80 -5.38 12.56
N LYS A 115 2.09 -4.29 12.95
CA LYS A 115 2.38 -2.93 12.46
C LYS A 115 3.70 -2.36 12.94
N SER A 116 4.25 -2.85 14.04
CA SER A 116 5.56 -2.42 14.56
C SER A 116 6.72 -3.29 14.06
N SER A 117 6.44 -4.40 13.37
CA SER A 117 7.44 -5.34 12.88
C SER A 117 7.94 -5.02 11.47
N TYR A 118 9.19 -5.38 11.18
CA TYR A 118 9.75 -5.31 9.83
C TYR A 118 8.99 -6.23 8.84
N ARG A 119 8.61 -7.43 9.28
CA ARG A 119 7.80 -8.36 8.47
C ARG A 119 6.47 -7.73 8.08
N GLY A 120 5.75 -7.14 9.03
CA GLY A 120 4.47 -6.49 8.75
C GLY A 120 4.59 -5.31 7.81
N PHE A 121 5.68 -4.53 7.90
CA PHE A 121 6.00 -3.50 6.91
C PHE A 121 6.16 -4.09 5.49
N LEU A 122 6.94 -5.16 5.34
CA LEU A 122 7.13 -5.78 4.03
C LEU A 122 5.83 -6.36 3.47
N LEU A 123 5.05 -7.06 4.31
CA LEU A 123 3.79 -7.67 3.91
C LEU A 123 2.73 -6.62 3.52
N SER A 124 2.65 -5.49 4.24
CA SER A 124 1.70 -4.42 3.90
C SER A 124 2.02 -3.74 2.57
N ILE A 125 3.30 -3.54 2.27
CA ILE A 125 3.73 -2.97 0.98
C ILE A 125 3.54 -4.00 -0.13
N LEU A 126 3.88 -5.27 0.09
CA LEU A 126 3.68 -6.34 -0.87
C LEU A 126 2.20 -6.49 -1.24
N GLU A 127 1.30 -6.48 -0.23
CA GLU A 127 -0.14 -6.52 -0.47
C GLU A 127 -0.58 -5.32 -1.32
N GLN A 128 -0.20 -4.10 -0.95
CA GLN A 128 -0.61 -2.92 -1.72
C GLN A 128 -0.06 -2.93 -3.15
N ILE A 129 1.16 -3.40 -3.39
CA ILE A 129 1.72 -3.53 -4.74
C ILE A 129 0.97 -4.60 -5.54
N ALA A 130 0.75 -5.76 -4.93
CA ALA A 130 0.20 -6.91 -5.61
C ALA A 130 -1.26 -6.72 -6.01
N PHE A 131 -2.00 -5.89 -5.29
CA PHE A 131 -3.41 -5.62 -5.56
C PHE A 131 -3.70 -4.17 -5.99
N ASN A 132 -2.67 -3.39 -6.36
CA ASN A 132 -2.85 -2.00 -6.82
C ASN A 132 -3.48 -1.89 -8.22
N GLN A 133 -3.47 -2.99 -8.97
CA GLN A 133 -4.11 -3.08 -10.28
C GLN A 133 -5.32 -4.00 -10.14
N GLN A 134 -6.26 -3.97 -11.10
CA GLN A 134 -7.39 -4.92 -11.16
C GLN A 134 -6.95 -6.40 -11.27
N HIS A 135 -5.65 -6.69 -11.11
CA HIS A 135 -4.97 -7.95 -11.34
C HIS A 135 -3.89 -8.15 -10.28
N ILE A 136 -3.65 -9.41 -9.92
CA ILE A 136 -2.55 -9.79 -9.04
C ILE A 136 -1.22 -9.79 -9.79
N HIS A 137 -0.14 -9.43 -9.11
CA HIS A 137 1.20 -9.65 -9.63
C HIS A 137 1.51 -11.16 -9.76
N ALA A 138 1.89 -11.63 -10.95
CA ALA A 138 2.09 -13.06 -11.25
C ALA A 138 3.08 -13.77 -10.29
N ALA A 139 4.10 -13.05 -9.82
CA ALA A 139 5.05 -13.57 -8.84
C ALA A 139 4.38 -13.93 -7.49
N LEU A 140 3.44 -13.10 -7.01
CA LEU A 140 2.72 -13.39 -5.77
C LEU A 140 1.79 -14.59 -5.95
N LYS A 141 1.09 -14.68 -7.09
CA LYS A 141 0.24 -15.84 -7.40
C LYS A 141 1.05 -17.14 -7.44
N THR A 142 2.20 -17.11 -8.11
CA THR A 142 3.10 -18.27 -8.17
C THR A 142 3.58 -18.68 -6.77
N LEU A 143 3.95 -17.71 -5.94
CA LEU A 143 4.36 -17.96 -4.56
C LEU A 143 3.25 -18.61 -3.73
N TYR A 144 2.02 -18.09 -3.83
CA TYR A 144 0.85 -18.65 -3.15
C TYR A 144 0.59 -20.10 -3.56
N GLU A 145 0.60 -20.39 -4.86
CA GLU A 145 0.37 -21.74 -5.37
C GLU A 145 1.45 -22.74 -4.93
N ASN A 146 2.71 -22.32 -4.93
CA ASN A 146 3.82 -23.16 -4.44
C ASN A 146 3.67 -23.49 -2.95
N CYS A 147 3.29 -22.48 -2.14
CA CYS A 147 3.01 -22.67 -0.72
C CYS A 147 1.83 -23.61 -0.47
N LYS A 148 0.77 -23.51 -1.29
CA LYS A 148 -0.42 -24.35 -1.19
C LYS A 148 -0.15 -25.82 -1.53
N ARG A 149 0.76 -26.08 -2.47
CA ARG A 149 1.13 -27.45 -2.88
C ARG A 149 2.13 -28.10 -1.92
N GLY A 150 2.87 -27.32 -1.14
CA GLY A 150 3.94 -27.81 -0.28
C GLY A 150 5.19 -28.23 -1.07
N ASP A 151 5.36 -27.68 -2.27
CA ASP A 151 6.34 -28.16 -3.25
C ASP A 151 7.80 -27.75 -2.96
N ASP A 152 8.05 -26.87 -1.97
CA ASP A 152 9.41 -26.40 -1.68
C ASP A 152 9.68 -26.15 -0.17
N PRO A 153 10.56 -26.95 0.47
CA PRO A 153 10.94 -26.75 1.87
C PRO A 153 11.77 -25.47 2.14
N GLY A 154 12.21 -24.78 1.09
CA GLY A 154 12.96 -23.51 1.18
C GLY A 154 12.08 -22.25 1.07
N ILE A 155 10.83 -22.37 0.64
CA ILE A 155 9.93 -21.21 0.50
C ILE A 155 9.33 -20.87 1.86
N TYR A 156 9.67 -19.69 2.35
CA TYR A 156 9.05 -19.15 3.56
C TYR A 156 7.62 -18.71 3.24
N CYS A 157 6.63 -19.52 3.63
CA CYS A 157 5.22 -19.17 3.54
C CYS A 157 4.85 -18.26 4.73
N PRO A 158 4.25 -17.08 4.47
CA PRO A 158 3.82 -16.13 5.50
C PRO A 158 2.84 -16.70 6.53
#